data_AF-A0AAV5KF89-F1
#
_entry.id   AF-A0AAV5KF89-F1
#
_cell.length_a   1.000
_cell.length_b   1.000
_cell.length_c   1.000
_cell.angle_alpha   90.00
_cell.angle_beta   90.00
_cell.angle_gamma   90.00
#
_symmetry.space_group_name_H-M   'P 1'
#
loop_
_entity.id
_entity.type
_entity.pdbx_description
1 polymer ?
#
loop_
_entity_poly.entity_id
_entity_poly.type
_entity_poly.pdbx_seq_one_letter_code
_entity_poly.pdbx_strand_id
1 'polypeptide(L)' 'MELELPVDPNEPTYCFCNQVSFGEMVACDNPDCKIEWFHFGCVGLKEQPKGKWYCSDCAAAKNRRKSR' A
#
# COMPACT_ATOMS: atom_id res chain seq x y z
N MET A 1 -28.01 -23.00 0.87
CA MET A 1 -27.99 -21.62 0.33
C MET A 1 -26.56 -21.15 0.46
N GLU A 2 -25.69 -21.83 -0.28
CA GLU A 2 -24.26 -21.57 -0.38
C GLU A 2 -24.02 -20.17 -0.92
N LEU A 3 -23.62 -19.26 -0.03
CA LEU A 3 -23.06 -17.97 -0.39
C LEU A 3 -21.58 -18.18 -0.74
N GLU A 4 -21.30 -19.01 -1.74
CA GLU A 4 -19.97 -19.11 -2.36
C GLU A 4 -20.00 -18.28 -3.63
N LEU A 5 -20.15 -16.95 -3.48
CA LEU A 5 -19.75 -16.05 -4.55
C LEU A 5 -18.24 -16.27 -4.74
N PRO A 6 -17.78 -16.75 -5.91
CA PRO A 6 -16.36 -16.95 -6.15
C PRO A 6 -15.68 -15.61 -5.93
N VAL A 7 -14.65 -15.58 -5.08
CA VAL A 7 -13.76 -14.42 -4.98
C VAL A 7 -13.26 -14.16 -6.39
N ASP A 8 -13.74 -13.08 -7.01
CA ASP A 8 -13.45 -12.78 -8.41
C ASP A 8 -11.93 -12.71 -8.58
N PRO A 9 -11.31 -13.61 -9.38
CA PRO A 9 -9.85 -13.62 -9.57
C PRO A 9 -9.32 -12.38 -10.32
N ASN A 10 -10.20 -11.42 -10.62
CA ASN A 10 -9.89 -10.16 -11.26
C ASN A 10 -9.63 -9.03 -10.26
N GLU A 11 -9.73 -9.27 -8.94
CA GLU A 11 -9.52 -8.20 -7.98
C GLU A 11 -8.02 -7.81 -7.96
N PRO A 12 -7.69 -6.55 -8.27
CA PRO A 12 -6.30 -6.12 -8.38
C PRO A 12 -5.57 -6.27 -7.04
N THR A 13 -4.42 -6.94 -7.08
CA THR A 13 -3.57 -7.08 -5.89
C THR A 13 -2.76 -5.82 -5.66
N TYR A 14 -2.75 -5.35 -4.43
CA TYR A 14 -2.00 -4.18 -3.97
C TYR A 14 -0.96 -4.59 -2.94
N CYS A 15 -0.17 -3.60 -2.50
CA CYS A 15 0.92 -3.75 -1.55
C CYS A 15 2.01 -4.71 -2.07
N PHE A 16 3.12 -4.79 -1.34
CA PHE A 16 4.19 -5.76 -1.62
C PHE A 16 3.81 -7.19 -1.22
N CYS A 17 2.67 -7.38 -0.54
CA CYS A 17 2.15 -8.69 -0.19
C CYS A 17 1.33 -9.33 -1.32
N ASN A 18 1.10 -8.62 -2.44
CA ASN A 18 0.27 -9.09 -3.55
C ASN A 18 -1.09 -9.63 -3.06
N GLN A 19 -1.73 -8.87 -2.16
CA GLN A 19 -3.07 -9.20 -1.64
C GLN A 19 -4.08 -8.17 -2.12
N VAL A 20 -5.35 -8.58 -2.18
CA VAL A 20 -6.46 -7.70 -2.52
C VAL A 20 -6.60 -6.53 -1.55
N SER A 21 -7.39 -5.53 -1.91
CA SER A 21 -7.71 -4.44 -0.99
C SER A 21 -8.56 -4.96 0.17
N PHE A 22 -8.02 -4.94 1.39
CA PHE A 22 -8.78 -5.34 2.57
C PHE A 22 -8.54 -4.36 3.73
N GLY A 23 -9.61 -3.98 4.41
CA GLY A 23 -9.57 -3.08 5.57
C GLY A 23 -9.04 -1.68 5.24
N GLU A 24 -8.05 -1.22 6.02
CA GLU A 24 -7.47 0.12 5.89
C GLU A 24 -6.23 0.11 4.97
N MET A 25 -6.28 0.98 3.96
CA MET A 25 -5.22 1.15 2.98
C MET A 25 -4.76 2.60 2.89
N VAL A 26 -3.48 2.79 2.60
CA VAL A 26 -2.84 4.09 2.39
C VAL A 26 -2.29 4.18 0.97
N ALA A 27 -2.48 5.33 0.34
CA ALA A 27 -1.86 5.65 -0.93
C ALA A 27 -0.51 6.35 -0.70
N CYS A 28 0.52 5.93 -1.43
CA CYS A 28 1.82 6.56 -1.49
C CYS A 28 1.71 7.83 -2.32
N ASP A 29 2.08 8.97 -1.73
CA ASP A 29 2.09 10.30 -2.38
C ASP A 29 3.22 10.43 -3.42
N ASN A 30 4.03 9.39 -3.65
CA ASN A 30 5.04 9.40 -4.69
C ASN A 30 4.43 8.99 -6.04
N PRO A 31 4.33 9.90 -7.04
CA PRO A 31 3.76 9.58 -8.35
C PRO A 31 4.59 8.54 -9.13
N ASP A 32 5.87 8.36 -8.78
CA ASP A 32 6.73 7.32 -9.36
C ASP A 32 6.56 5.95 -8.67
N CYS A 33 5.66 5.81 -7.69
CA CYS A 33 5.42 4.54 -7.01
C CYS A 33 4.63 3.60 -7.92
N LYS A 34 5.14 2.40 -8.19
CA LYS A 34 4.47 1.42 -9.06
C LYS A 34 3.20 0.79 -8.46
N ILE A 35 3.13 0.73 -7.14
CA ILE A 35 2.05 0.04 -6.42
C ILE A 35 0.99 1.04 -5.96
N GLU A 36 1.42 2.22 -5.53
CA GLU A 36 0.61 3.31 -4.96
C GLU A 36 -0.14 2.92 -3.68
N TRP A 37 -0.75 1.74 -3.56
CA TRP A 37 -1.60 1.34 -2.45
C TRP A 37 -0.96 0.29 -1.54
N PHE A 38 -1.03 0.51 -0.23
CA PHE A 38 -0.45 -0.37 0.78
C PHE A 38 -1.39 -0.56 1.96
N HIS A 39 -1.42 -1.77 2.54
CA HIS A 39 -2.21 -2.02 3.76
C HIS A 39 -1.53 -1.45 5.00
N PHE A 40 -2.33 -0.93 5.91
CA PHE A 40 -1.83 -0.35 7.16
C PHE A 40 -0.94 -1.32 7.93
N GLY A 41 -1.39 -2.57 8.11
CA GLY A 41 -0.61 -3.60 8.80
C GLY A 41 0.71 -3.94 8.10
N CYS A 42 0.76 -3.91 6.77
CA CYS A 42 1.98 -4.18 6.01
C CYS A 42 3.03 -3.07 6.19
N VAL A 43 2.58 -1.82 6.32
CA VAL A 43 3.49 -0.68 6.49
C VAL A 43 3.63 -0.20 7.94
N GLY A 44 2.99 -0.90 8.88
CA GLY A 44 2.99 -0.54 10.30
C GLY A 44 2.22 0.74 10.63
N LEU A 45 1.30 1.17 9.76
CA LEU A 45 0.36 2.24 10.09
C LEU A 45 -0.74 1.70 11.01
N LYS A 46 -1.15 2.53 11.96
CA LYS A 46 -2.29 2.25 12.85
C LYS A 46 -3.48 3.18 12.61
N GLU A 47 -3.24 4.28 11.91
CA GLU A 47 -4.23 5.32 11.64
C GLU A 47 -3.92 6.00 10.30
N GLN A 48 -4.94 6.63 9.72
CA GLN A 48 -4.76 7.41 8.50
C GLN A 48 -3.78 8.55 8.77
N PRO A 49 -2.67 8.62 8.01
CA PRO A 49 -1.71 9.69 8.17
C PRO A 49 -2.36 11.03 7.81
N LYS A 50 -2.22 12.03 8.70
CA LYS A 50 -2.76 13.39 8.48
C LYS A 50 -1.90 14.20 7.49
N GLY A 51 -1.62 13.64 6.32
CA GLY A 51 -0.83 14.30 5.28
C GLY A 51 -0.23 13.33 4.25
N LYS A 52 0.87 13.76 3.63
CA LYS A 52 1.59 12.98 2.62
C LYS A 52 2.25 11.77 3.27
N TRP A 53 1.85 10.59 2.84
CA TRP A 53 2.49 9.35 3.26
C TRP A 53 3.30 8.75 2.10
N TYR A 54 4.44 8.17 2.44
CA TYR A 54 5.32 7.52 1.47
C TYR A 54 5.61 6.11 1.95
N CYS A 55 5.58 5.15 1.04
CA CYS A 55 5.96 3.78 1.36
C CYS A 55 7.44 3.69 1.74
N SER A 56 7.82 2.63 2.47
CA SER A 56 9.18 2.43 2.97
C SER A 56 10.26 2.53 1.88
N ASP A 57 9.96 2.09 0.66
CA ASP A 57 10.87 2.19 -0.48
C ASP A 57 11.05 3.64 -0.94
N CYS A 58 9.96 4.38 -1.13
CA CYS A 58 9.97 5.79 -1.52
C CYS A 58 10.61 6.67 -0.43
N ALA A 59 10.33 6.38 0.84
CA ALA A 59 10.93 7.07 1.99
C ALA A 59 12.45 6.81 2.07
N ALA A 60 12.89 5.56 1.88
CA ALA A 60 14.30 5.21 1.85
C ALA A 60 15.04 5.86 0.67
N ALA A 61 14.42 5.90 -0.51
CA ALA A 61 14.96 6.55 -1.70
C ALA A 61 15.17 8.06 -1.49
N LYS A 62 14.22 8.75 -0.83
CA LYS A 62 14.39 10.17 -0.47
C LYS A 62 15.52 10.38 0.55
N ASN A 63 15.68 9.47 1.52
CA ASN A 63 16.71 9.60 2.54
C ASN A 63 18.14 9.38 1.98
N ARG A 64 18.32 8.45 1.03
CA ARG A 64 19.64 8.20 0.41
C ARG A 64 20.23 9.40 -0.33
N ARG A 65 19.40 10.33 -0.83
CA ARG A 65 19.88 11.52 -1.55
C ARG A 65 20.54 12.56 -0.65
N LYS A 66 20.38 12.48 0.67
CA LYS A 66 21.02 13.38 1.65
C LYS A 66 22.42 12.94 2.08
N SER A 67 22.91 11.79 1.63
CA SER A 67 24.19 11.20 2.05
C SER A 67 25.21 11.14 0.90
N ARG A 68 25.21 12.12 -0.01
CA ARG A 68 26.23 12.25 -1.06
C ARG A 68 26.66 13.69 -1.22
#